data_AF-A0A6G0W295-F1
#
_entry.id   AF-A0A6G0W295-F1
#
_cell.length_a   1.000
_cell.length_b   1.000
_cell.length_c   1.000
_cell.angle_alpha   90.00
_cell.angle_beta   90.00
_cell.angle_gamma   90.00
#
_symmetry.space_group_name_H-M   'P 1'
#
loop_
_entity.id
_entity.type
_entity.pdbx_description
1 polymer ?
#
loop_
_entity_poly.entity_id
_entity_poly.type
_entity_poly.pdbx_seq_one_letter_code
_entity_poly.pdbx_strand_id
1 'polypeptide(L)'
;MSLLQFLTSNPFNSKLSPLVFQIKSYLYSLNQSNRLIQLLWVPGHIGIYGNEMADSPEKSSSNIILPPLATLPWTNFTPLLRRYITCLWANYWNNLPAHFASKYKSIVPSISKKKNCFLI
;
A
#
# COMPACT_ATOMS: atom_id res chain seq x y z
N MET A 1 12.35 -3.83 0.60
CA MET A 1 11.94 -3.90 -0.82
C MET A 1 12.07 -2.52 -1.39
N SER A 2 12.96 -2.31 -2.37
CA SER A 2 13.18 -1.01 -2.99
C SER A 2 12.07 -0.68 -4.00
N LEU A 3 11.84 0.61 -4.29
CA LEU A 3 10.87 1.05 -5.31
C LEU A 3 11.17 0.42 -6.68
N LEU A 4 12.46 0.33 -7.04
CA LEU A 4 12.90 -0.28 -8.29
C LEU A 4 12.44 -1.74 -8.40
N GLN A 5 12.65 -2.53 -7.34
CA GLN A 5 12.24 -3.93 -7.29
C GLN A 5 10.71 -4.07 -7.42
N PHE A 6 9.95 -3.10 -6.90
CA PHE A 6 8.50 -3.09 -7.02
C PHE A 6 8.03 -2.76 -8.44
N LEU A 7 8.72 -1.87 -9.14
CA LEU A 7 8.46 -1.54 -10.54
C LEU A 7 8.80 -2.69 -11.50
N THR A 8 9.89 -3.41 -11.25
CA THR A 8 10.31 -4.56 -12.07
C THR A 8 9.55 -5.85 -11.76
N SER A 9 8.93 -5.96 -10.57
CA SER A 9 8.16 -7.15 -10.18
C SER A 9 6.84 -7.32 -10.95
N ASN A 10 6.37 -8.56 -11.01
CA ASN A 10 5.11 -8.92 -11.66
C ASN A 10 3.93 -8.12 -11.04
N PRO A 11 3.14 -7.39 -11.85
CA PRO A 11 2.05 -6.55 -11.37
C PRO A 11 0.93 -7.30 -10.63
N PHE A 12 0.77 -8.61 -10.86
CA PHE A 12 -0.29 -9.41 -10.24
C PHE A 12 0.11 -10.04 -8.90
N ASN A 13 1.38 -9.99 -8.53
CA ASN A 13 1.89 -10.76 -7.40
C ASN A 13 1.83 -10.00 -6.05
N SER A 14 1.43 -8.73 -6.07
CA SER A 14 1.28 -7.93 -4.84
C SER A 14 0.15 -6.92 -4.97
N LYS A 15 -0.40 -6.50 -3.83
CA LYS A 15 -1.40 -5.43 -3.78
C LYS A 15 -0.71 -4.12 -4.20
N LEU A 16 -0.80 -3.78 -5.47
CA LEU A 16 -0.13 -2.62 -6.04
C LEU A 16 -0.65 -1.34 -5.38
N SER A 17 0.29 -0.51 -4.91
CA SER A 17 -0.04 0.88 -4.59
C SER A 17 -0.61 1.54 -5.86
N PRO A 18 -1.66 2.34 -5.74
CA PRO A 18 -2.27 3.10 -6.84
C PRO A 18 -1.26 3.95 -7.61
N LEU A 19 -0.32 4.53 -6.87
CA LEU A 19 0.74 5.36 -7.41
C LEU A 19 1.70 4.52 -8.27
N VAL A 20 1.98 3.28 -7.85
CA VAL A 20 2.78 2.34 -8.64
C VAL A 20 2.02 1.90 -9.89
N PHE A 21 0.73 1.67 -9.79
CA PHE A 21 -0.10 1.35 -10.95
C PHE A 21 -0.06 2.48 -11.99
N GLN A 22 -0.18 3.74 -11.53
CA GLN A 22 -0.01 4.91 -12.39
C GLN A 22 1.37 4.93 -13.06
N ILE A 23 2.46 4.78 -12.30
CA ILE A 23 3.82 4.75 -12.85
C ILE A 23 3.97 3.63 -13.89
N LYS A 24 3.48 2.42 -13.61
CA LYS A 24 3.52 1.28 -14.57
C LYS A 24 2.71 1.58 -15.84
N SER A 25 1.55 2.24 -15.71
CA SER A 25 0.72 2.62 -16.86
C SER A 25 1.44 3.64 -17.77
N TYR A 26 2.14 4.62 -17.17
CA TYR A 26 2.97 5.55 -17.92
C TYR A 26 4.14 4.86 -18.61
N LEU A 27 4.89 4.01 -17.89
CA LEU A 27 5.99 3.23 -18.49
C LEU A 27 5.51 2.40 -19.68
N TYR A 28 4.35 1.76 -19.55
CA TYR A 28 3.73 1.01 -20.63
C TYR A 28 3.41 1.91 -21.83
N SER A 29 2.76 3.07 -21.61
CA SER A 29 2.44 4.01 -22.69
C SER A 29 3.68 4.53 -23.43
N LEU A 30 4.77 4.78 -22.71
CA LEU A 30 6.03 5.25 -23.31
C LEU A 30 6.71 4.14 -24.11
N ASN A 31 6.67 2.90 -23.62
CA ASN A 31 7.16 1.75 -24.36
C ASN A 31 6.36 1.51 -25.66
N GLN A 32 5.04 1.70 -25.62
CA GLN A 32 4.19 1.65 -26.83
C GLN A 32 4.54 2.75 -27.83
N SER A 33 5.06 3.88 -27.36
CA SER A 33 5.58 4.97 -28.22
C SER A 33 7.02 4.73 -28.72
N ASN A 34 7.52 3.48 -28.67
CA ASN A 34 8.89 3.10 -29.04
C ASN A 34 9.99 3.85 -28.29
N ARG A 35 9.73 4.30 -27.05
CA ARG A 35 10.76 4.87 -26.19
C ARG A 35 11.39 3.78 -25.33
N LEU A 36 12.70 3.59 -25.45
CA LEU A 36 13.46 2.71 -24.56
C LEU A 36 13.68 3.41 -23.22
N ILE A 37 13.15 2.82 -22.15
CA ILE A 37 13.31 3.31 -20.78
C ILE A 37 14.04 2.25 -19.98
N GLN A 38 15.17 2.64 -19.38
CA GLN A 38 15.94 1.82 -18.46
C GLN A 38 15.92 2.47 -17.08
N LEU A 39 15.56 1.69 -16.06
CA LEU A 39 15.57 2.12 -14.67
C LEU A 39 16.80 1.52 -14.00
N LEU A 40 17.71 2.37 -13.54
CA LEU A 40 18.91 1.96 -12.83
C LEU A 40 18.85 2.46 -11.39
N TRP A 41 19.29 1.62 -10.46
CA TRP A 41 19.50 2.04 -9.08
C TRP A 41 20.92 2.54 -8.91
N VAL A 42 21.05 3.64 -8.19
CA VAL A 42 22.32 4.26 -7.82
C VAL A 42 22.30 4.47 -6.30
N PRO A 43 23.40 4.22 -5.58
CA PRO A 43 23.48 4.54 -4.16
C PRO A 43 23.36 6.05 -3.94
N GLY A 44 22.65 6.47 -2.89
CA GLY A 44 22.50 7.88 -2.54
C GLY A 44 23.77 8.46 -1.91
N HIS A 45 23.96 9.77 -2.07
CA HIS A 45 25.03 10.55 -1.40
C HIS A 45 26.47 10.09 -1.67
N ILE A 46 26.78 9.65 -2.90
CA ILE A 46 28.14 9.18 -3.28
C ILE A 46 28.90 10.12 -4.22
N GLY A 47 28.53 11.39 -4.38
CA GLY A 47 29.24 12.32 -5.26
C GLY A 47 28.80 12.29 -6.73
N ILE A 48 27.72 11.57 -7.08
CA ILE A 48 27.22 11.56 -8.45
C ILE A 48 26.43 12.84 -8.69
N TYR A 49 27.07 13.79 -9.36
CA TYR A 49 26.55 15.14 -9.61
C TYR A 49 25.07 15.18 -10.00
N GLY A 50 24.64 14.37 -10.97
CA GLY A 50 23.23 14.36 -11.41
C GLY A 50 22.25 13.81 -10.36
N ASN A 51 22.66 12.81 -9.58
CA ASN A 51 21.87 12.28 -8.47
C ASN A 51 21.82 13.26 -7.30
N GLU A 52 22.94 13.88 -6.97
CA GLU A 52 23.04 14.88 -5.90
C GLU A 52 22.29 16.16 -6.23
N MET A 53 22.26 16.56 -7.51
CA MET A 53 21.45 17.68 -7.97
C MET A 53 19.95 17.37 -7.85
N ALA A 54 19.53 16.14 -8.17
CA ALA A 54 18.15 15.70 -8.00
C ALA A 54 17.74 15.52 -6.51
N ASP A 55 18.67 15.06 -5.68
CA ASP A 55 18.52 14.94 -4.22
C ASP A 55 18.72 16.29 -3.51
N SER A 56 19.19 17.32 -4.24
CA SER A 56 19.48 18.61 -3.64
C SER A 56 18.18 19.20 -3.09
N PRO A 57 18.21 19.76 -1.87
CA PRO A 57 17.03 20.35 -1.24
C PRO A 57 16.67 21.70 -1.87
N GLU A 58 17.00 21.95 -3.15
CA GLU A 58 16.70 23.21 -3.82
C GLU A 58 15.22 23.53 -3.65
N LYS A 59 15.02 24.65 -2.95
CA LYS A 59 13.84 25.07 -2.18
C LYS A 59 12.59 25.40 -3.02
N SER A 60 12.57 25.00 -4.29
CA SER A 60 11.49 25.35 -5.21
C SER A 60 10.26 24.46 -5.05
N SER A 61 10.41 23.24 -4.55
CA SER A 61 9.31 22.29 -4.33
C SER A 61 8.71 22.34 -2.92
N SER A 62 9.44 22.84 -1.92
CA SER A 62 8.93 22.93 -0.52
C SER A 62 7.77 23.91 -0.36
N ASN A 63 7.64 24.88 -1.27
CA ASN A 63 6.56 25.87 -1.27
C ASN A 63 5.39 25.51 -2.18
N ILE A 64 5.50 24.42 -2.95
CA ILE A 64 4.44 23.97 -3.84
C ILE A 64 3.64 22.88 -3.12
N ILE A 65 2.58 23.31 -2.43
CA ILE A 65 1.54 22.40 -1.96
C ILE A 65 0.72 21.98 -3.19
N LEU A 66 1.22 21.01 -3.96
CA LEU A 66 0.37 20.33 -4.93
C LEU A 66 -0.70 19.55 -4.14
N PRO A 67 -2.00 19.68 -4.45
CA PRO A 67 -2.96 18.73 -3.94
C PRO A 67 -2.48 17.31 -4.29
N PRO A 68 -2.67 16.31 -3.42
CA PRO A 68 -2.12 14.98 -3.64
C PRO A 68 -2.50 14.50 -5.05
N LEU A 69 -1.51 14.41 -5.94
CA LEU A 69 -1.73 14.03 -7.35
C LEU A 69 -2.36 12.63 -7.44
N ALA A 70 -2.15 11.82 -6.40
CA ALA A 70 -2.90 10.61 -6.14
C ALA A 70 -3.95 10.90 -5.07
N THR A 71 -5.22 10.96 -5.46
CA THR A 71 -6.31 10.67 -4.52
C THR A 71 -5.99 9.30 -3.93
N LEU A 72 -5.71 9.22 -2.62
CA LEU A 72 -5.54 7.94 -1.93
C LEU A 72 -6.81 7.13 -2.21
N PRO A 73 -6.76 6.09 -3.06
CA PRO A 73 -7.97 5.40 -3.38
C PRO A 73 -8.45 4.66 -2.16
N TRP A 74 -9.76 4.62 -2.07
CA TRP A 74 -10.51 3.95 -1.03
C TRP A 74 -10.06 2.51 -0.74
N THR A 75 -9.45 1.85 -1.73
CA THR A 75 -8.87 0.51 -1.63
C THR A 75 -7.74 0.38 -0.59
N ASN A 76 -7.09 1.49 -0.23
CA ASN A 76 -6.11 1.57 0.87
C ASN A 76 -6.80 1.52 2.23
N PHE A 77 -7.98 2.13 2.36
CA PHE A 77 -8.78 2.11 3.59
C PHE A 77 -9.60 0.83 3.73
N THR A 78 -9.92 0.15 2.62
CA THR A 78 -10.68 -1.11 2.63
C THR A 78 -10.12 -2.19 3.57
N PRO A 79 -8.81 -2.52 3.58
CA PRO A 79 -8.27 -3.49 4.54
C PRO A 79 -8.33 -3.00 6.00
N LEU A 80 -8.22 -1.69 6.25
CA LEU A 80 -8.39 -1.12 7.60
C LEU A 80 -9.85 -1.25 8.07
N LEU A 81 -10.81 -0.89 7.22
CA LEU A 81 -12.24 -1.04 7.48
C LEU A 81 -12.63 -2.50 7.68
N ARG A 82 -12.16 -3.41 6.80
CA ARG A 82 -12.39 -4.86 6.96
C ARG A 82 -11.85 -5.35 8.29
N ARG A 83 -10.62 -4.96 8.65
CA ARG A 83 -10.03 -5.31 9.94
C ARG A 83 -10.88 -4.79 11.11
N TYR A 84 -11.31 -3.54 11.05
CA TYR A 84 -12.15 -2.94 12.09
C TYR A 84 -13.50 -3.67 12.24
N ILE A 85 -14.20 -3.93 11.14
CA ILE A 85 -15.46 -4.67 11.14
C ILE A 85 -15.26 -6.09 11.68
N THR A 86 -14.20 -6.79 11.25
CA THR A 86 -13.87 -8.11 11.78
C THR A 86 -13.55 -8.08 13.27
N CYS A 87 -12.89 -7.03 13.77
CA CYS A 87 -12.63 -6.82 15.19
C CYS A 87 -13.93 -6.61 15.98
N LEU A 88 -14.84 -5.74 15.50
CA LEU A 88 -16.14 -5.53 16.12
C LEU A 88 -16.94 -6.83 16.20
N TRP A 89 -16.98 -7.58 15.11
CA TRP A 89 -17.65 -8.89 15.06
C TRP A 89 -17.01 -9.90 16.02
N ALA A 90 -15.68 -9.96 16.09
CA ALA A 90 -14.99 -10.86 17.01
C ALA A 90 -15.28 -10.51 18.48
N ASN A 91 -15.29 -9.22 18.83
CA ASN A 91 -15.65 -8.78 20.18
C ASN A 91 -17.10 -9.12 20.51
N TYR A 92 -18.02 -8.86 19.57
CA TYR A 92 -19.42 -9.23 19.74
C TYR A 92 -19.57 -10.75 19.95
N TRP A 93 -18.92 -11.56 19.11
CA TRP A 93 -18.95 -13.03 19.18
C TRP A 93 -18.45 -13.59 20.51
N ASN A 94 -17.36 -13.01 21.03
CA ASN A 94 -16.77 -13.41 22.30
C ASN A 94 -17.65 -13.02 23.50
N ASN A 95 -18.39 -11.92 23.39
CA ASN A 95 -19.27 -11.41 24.45
C ASN A 95 -20.69 -12.01 24.41
N LEU A 96 -21.02 -12.87 23.44
CA LEU A 96 -22.31 -13.56 23.39
C LEU A 96 -22.45 -14.57 24.54
N PRO A 97 -23.65 -14.72 25.14
CA PRO A 97 -23.92 -15.69 26.20
C PRO A 97 -23.49 -17.11 25.80
N ALA A 98 -23.00 -17.90 26.75
CA ALA A 98 -22.45 -19.25 26.49
C ALA A 98 -23.46 -20.21 25.83
N HIS A 99 -24.75 -20.05 26.12
CA HIS A 99 -25.85 -20.84 25.57
C HIS A 99 -26.39 -20.29 24.25
N PHE A 100 -26.00 -19.07 23.86
CA PHE A 100 -26.45 -18.45 22.61
C PHE A 100 -25.60 -18.95 21.43
N ALA A 101 -26.26 -19.41 20.36
CA ALA A 101 -25.61 -19.87 19.13
C ALA A 101 -24.54 -20.98 19.33
N SER A 102 -24.73 -21.87 20.31
CA SER A 102 -23.78 -22.93 20.67
C SER A 102 -23.34 -23.81 19.49
N LYS A 103 -24.30 -24.19 18.62
CA LYS A 103 -24.04 -24.95 17.38
C LYS A 103 -23.13 -24.20 16.40
N TYR A 104 -23.19 -22.87 16.38
CA TYR A 104 -22.34 -22.06 15.51
C TYR A 104 -20.96 -21.85 16.13
N LYS A 105 -20.87 -21.69 17.47
CA LYS A 105 -19.60 -21.63 18.20
C LYS A 105 -18.79 -22.92 18.08
N SER A 106 -19.43 -24.09 17.95
CA SER A 106 -18.71 -25.35 17.72
C SER A 106 -18.08 -25.44 16.32
N ILE A 107 -18.66 -24.75 15.32
CA ILE A 107 -18.15 -24.73 13.94
C ILE A 107 -17.12 -23.62 13.74
N VAL A 108 -17.37 -22.43 14.31
CA VAL A 108 -16.50 -21.25 14.22
C VAL A 108 -16.22 -20.73 15.64
N PRO A 109 -15.19 -21.26 16.33
CA PRO A 109 -14.88 -20.85 17.71
C PRO A 109 -14.31 -19.43 17.79
N SER A 110 -13.67 -18.92 16.73
CA SER A 110 -13.15 -17.55 16.69
C SER A 110 -13.30 -16.93 15.30
N ILE A 111 -13.81 -15.69 15.23
CA ILE A 111 -13.98 -14.95 13.98
C ILE A 111 -12.66 -14.37 13.44
N SER A 112 -11.66 -14.14 14.31
CA SER A 112 -10.35 -13.60 13.93
C SER A 112 -9.20 -14.46 14.46
N LYS A 113 -8.19 -14.71 13.61
CA LYS A 113 -6.93 -15.37 14.00
C LYS A 113 -5.90 -14.40 14.60
N LYS A 114 -6.09 -13.09 14.46
CA LYS A 114 -5.14 -12.06 14.92
C LYS A 114 -5.65 -11.41 16.21
N LYS A 115 -4.85 -11.50 17.28
CA LYS A 115 -5.18 -11.04 18.65
C LYS A 115 -5.11 -9.53 18.85
N ASN A 116 -4.57 -8.76 17.90
CA ASN A 116 -4.30 -7.34 18.10
C ASN A 116 -5.29 -6.47 17.32
N CYS A 117 -6.44 -6.23 17.93
CA CYS A 117 -7.34 -5.15 17.57
C CYS A 117 -6.87 -3.87 18.29
N PHE A 118 -5.76 -3.28 17.85
CA PHE A 118 -5.40 -1.93 18.30
C PHE A 118 -6.38 -0.94 17.66
N LEU A 119 -7.23 -0.36 18.51
CA LEU A 119 -7.89 0.92 18.24
C LEU A 119 -6.79 1.99 18.18
N ILE A 120 -6.84 2.81 17.14
CA ILE A 120 -6.04 4.05 17.03
C ILE A 120 -6.48 4.99 18.15
#